data_AF-A0AAW2VZ93-F1
#
_entry.id   AF-A0AAW2VZ93-F1
#
_cell.length_a   1.000
_cell.length_b   1.000
_cell.length_c   1.000
_cell.angle_alpha   90.00
_cell.angle_beta   90.00
_cell.angle_gamma   90.00
#
_symmetry.space_group_name_H-M   'P 1'
#
loop_
_entity.id
_entity.type
_entity.pdbx_description
1 polymer ?
#
loop_
_entity_poly.entity_id
_entity_poly.type
_entity_poly.pdbx_seq_one_letter_code
_entity_poly.pdbx_strand_id
1 'polypeptide(L)'
;MTDTTTVDVANQTKDDDADQLEKAALYLHPSDNSSFVLASTPLDGSNFLAWSRAVYVSLGCKMKLGFIDGSFPRPTLGSVTFEQWRRADLMVTAWLWNSISKEIVEAFMYASSSRELWLELQARYGRSNGRMVYQIQREISSIAQGASTLTA
;
A
#
# COMPACT_ATOMS: atom_id res chain seq x y z
N MET A 1 -30.59 -32.03 16.35
CA MET A 1 -30.88 -30.66 16.82
C MET A 1 -29.53 -30.03 17.07
N THR A 2 -28.97 -29.34 16.08
CA THR A 2 -27.65 -28.71 16.17
C THR A 2 -27.81 -27.22 16.45
N ASP A 3 -27.02 -26.74 17.41
CA ASP A 3 -26.99 -25.41 18.00
C ASP A 3 -27.14 -24.25 17.02
N THR A 4 -28.24 -23.52 17.13
CA THR A 4 -28.47 -22.25 16.45
C THR A 4 -27.76 -21.09 17.17
N THR A 5 -27.55 -21.21 18.49
CA THR A 5 -27.02 -20.14 19.35
C THR A 5 -25.53 -19.82 19.11
N THR A 6 -24.71 -20.78 18.68
CA THR A 6 -23.25 -20.57 18.52
C THR A 6 -22.89 -19.82 17.23
N VAL A 7 -23.72 -19.95 16.18
CA VAL A 7 -23.51 -19.29 14.89
C VAL A 7 -23.86 -17.81 14.97
N ASP A 8 -24.93 -17.46 15.68
CA ASP A 8 -25.39 -16.07 15.82
C ASP A 8 -24.40 -15.21 16.62
N VAL A 9 -23.81 -15.76 17.69
CA VAL A 9 -22.76 -15.06 18.48
C VAL A 9 -21.50 -14.84 17.65
N ALA A 10 -21.07 -15.85 16.87
CA ALA A 10 -19.87 -15.75 16.03
C ALA A 10 -20.03 -14.77 14.86
N ASN A 11 -21.24 -14.60 14.33
CA ASN A 11 -21.53 -13.59 13.31
C ASN A 11 -21.59 -12.18 13.91
N GLN A 12 -22.22 -12.01 15.08
CA GLN A 12 -22.29 -10.71 15.76
C GLN A 12 -20.91 -10.16 16.12
N THR A 13 -20.01 -10.99 16.65
CA THR A 13 -18.64 -10.56 17.01
C THR A 13 -17.82 -10.13 15.78
N LYS A 14 -17.97 -10.82 14.65
CA LYS A 14 -17.27 -10.46 13.40
C LYS A 14 -17.74 -9.13 12.83
N ASP A 15 -19.05 -8.89 12.90
CA ASP A 15 -19.62 -7.63 12.43
C ASP A 15 -19.14 -6.46 13.32
N ASP A 16 -19.13 -6.65 14.65
CA ASP A 16 -18.64 -5.63 15.60
C ASP A 16 -17.15 -5.30 15.39
N ASP A 17 -16.31 -6.31 15.13
CA ASP A 17 -14.86 -6.13 14.88
C ASP A 17 -14.59 -5.38 13.57
N ALA A 18 -15.34 -5.69 12.50
CA ALA A 18 -15.23 -5.01 11.22
C ALA A 18 -15.63 -3.53 11.33
N ASP A 19 -16.68 -3.25 12.09
CA ASP A 19 -17.21 -1.90 12.34
C ASP A 19 -16.20 -1.03 13.10
N GLN A 20 -15.50 -1.61 14.08
CA GLN A 20 -14.42 -0.94 14.80
C GLN A 20 -13.21 -0.66 13.91
N LEU A 21 -12.84 -1.63 13.08
CA LEU A 21 -11.73 -1.50 12.15
C LEU A 21 -11.99 -0.40 11.10
N GLU A 22 -13.21 -0.32 10.56
CA GLU A 22 -13.62 0.75 9.65
C GLU A 22 -13.51 2.12 10.35
N LYS A 23 -14.07 2.26 11.55
CA LYS A 23 -13.99 3.50 12.33
C LYS A 23 -12.55 3.94 12.57
N ALA A 24 -11.66 3.00 12.92
CA ALA A 24 -10.24 3.29 13.12
C ALA A 24 -9.53 3.70 11.82
N ALA A 25 -9.85 3.06 10.70
CA ALA A 25 -9.30 3.40 9.39
C ALA A 25 -9.78 4.79 8.91
N LEU A 26 -11.02 5.16 9.18
CA LEU A 26 -11.60 6.46 8.81
C LEU A 26 -11.17 7.60 9.73
N TYR A 27 -10.78 7.30 10.97
CA TYR A 27 -10.35 8.29 11.94
C TYR A 27 -9.00 8.91 11.54
N LEU A 28 -8.95 10.25 11.51
CA LEU A 28 -7.70 11.00 11.37
C LEU A 28 -7.28 11.50 12.75
N HIS A 29 -6.10 11.07 13.20
CA HIS A 29 -5.56 11.53 14.47
C HIS A 29 -5.19 13.03 14.35
N PRO A 30 -5.33 13.85 15.41
CA PRO A 30 -4.96 15.27 15.34
C PRO A 30 -3.50 15.55 14.93
N SER A 31 -2.61 14.57 15.09
CA SER A 31 -1.22 14.66 14.61
C SER A 31 -1.04 14.28 13.15
N ASP A 32 -2.07 13.74 12.49
CA ASP A 32 -2.04 13.38 11.07
C ASP A 32 -2.09 14.65 10.24
N ASN A 33 -0.92 15.04 9.75
CA ASN A 33 -0.73 16.18 8.86
C ASN A 33 0.02 15.73 7.61
N SER A 34 -0.02 16.54 6.56
CA SER A 34 0.58 16.22 5.27
C SER A 34 2.10 16.06 5.31
N SER A 35 2.79 16.56 6.34
CA SER A 35 4.25 16.51 6.46
C SER A 35 4.78 15.17 6.98
N PHE A 36 3.90 14.20 7.28
CA PHE A 36 4.32 12.86 7.67
C PHE A 36 5.10 12.18 6.53
N VAL A 37 6.22 11.55 6.88
CA VAL A 37 7.14 10.92 5.93
C VAL A 37 6.86 9.42 5.87
N LEU A 38 6.35 8.93 4.73
CA LEU A 38 6.10 7.50 4.51
C LEU A 38 7.38 6.69 4.34
N ALA A 39 8.35 7.26 3.65
CA ALA A 39 9.62 6.65 3.31
C ALA A 39 10.71 7.73 3.40
N SER A 40 11.84 7.40 4.03
CA SER A 40 12.96 8.34 4.19
C SER A 40 13.62 8.71 2.87
N THR A 41 13.63 7.78 1.92
CA THR A 41 14.11 8.00 0.56
C THR A 41 12.91 8.11 -0.38
N PRO A 42 12.72 9.24 -1.07
CA PRO A 42 11.65 9.38 -2.04
C PRO A 42 11.75 8.37 -3.19
N LEU A 43 10.63 8.00 -3.79
CA LEU A 43 10.61 7.17 -5.00
C LEU A 43 11.26 7.93 -6.16
N ASP A 44 12.31 7.35 -6.75
CA ASP A 44 13.03 7.92 -7.91
C ASP A 44 12.87 7.08 -9.19
N GLY A 45 12.06 6.02 -9.10
CA GLY A 45 11.80 5.05 -10.17
C GLY A 45 12.73 3.84 -10.21
N SER A 46 13.88 3.90 -9.54
CA SER A 46 14.81 2.77 -9.40
C SER A 46 14.62 2.00 -8.08
N ASN A 47 14.15 2.68 -7.04
CA ASN A 47 14.07 2.17 -5.68
C ASN A 47 12.68 1.65 -5.25
N PHE A 48 11.80 1.32 -6.21
CA PHE A 48 10.39 1.00 -5.93
C PHE A 48 10.20 -0.09 -4.86
N LEU A 49 10.98 -1.17 -4.86
CA LEU A 49 10.81 -2.26 -3.89
C LEU A 49 11.05 -1.80 -2.44
N ALA A 50 12.10 -1.03 -2.21
CA ALA A 50 12.42 -0.52 -0.87
C ALA A 50 11.38 0.52 -0.44
N TRP A 51 11.06 1.45 -1.33
CA TRP A 51 10.06 2.49 -1.10
C TRP A 51 8.67 1.89 -0.82
N SER A 52 8.21 0.93 -1.62
CA SER A 52 6.88 0.34 -1.50
C SER A 52 6.72 -0.40 -0.17
N ARG A 53 7.79 -1.06 0.31
CA ARG A 53 7.80 -1.72 1.63
C ARG A 53 7.72 -0.70 2.77
N ALA A 54 8.47 0.40 2.68
CA ALA A 54 8.41 1.47 3.68
C ALA A 54 7.00 2.09 3.76
N VAL A 55 6.38 2.38 2.61
CA VAL A 55 4.98 2.86 2.55
C VAL A 55 4.02 1.87 3.20
N TYR A 56 4.12 0.58 2.87
CA TYR A 56 3.27 -0.47 3.45
C TYR A 56 3.35 -0.49 4.98
N VAL A 57 4.57 -0.45 5.54
CA VAL A 57 4.78 -0.46 6.99
C VAL A 57 4.23 0.81 7.63
N SER A 58 4.56 1.98 7.09
CA SER A 58 4.14 3.28 7.63
C SER A 58 2.61 3.43 7.63
N LEU A 59 1.94 3.04 6.54
CA LEU A 59 0.47 3.06 6.49
C LEU A 59 -0.15 2.01 7.39
N GLY A 60 0.46 0.82 7.51
CA GLY A 60 0.03 -0.24 8.43
C GLY A 60 0.00 0.25 9.88
N CYS A 61 1.08 0.90 10.34
CA CYS A 61 1.15 1.48 11.69
C CYS A 61 0.09 2.55 11.97
N LYS A 62 -0.49 3.16 10.93
CA LYS A 62 -1.54 4.19 11.04
C LYS A 62 -2.94 3.66 10.76
N MET A 63 -3.08 2.36 10.53
CA MET A 63 -4.34 1.74 10.08
C MET A 63 -4.89 2.38 8.80
N LYS A 64 -4.00 2.76 7.88
CA LYS A 64 -4.33 3.36 6.58
C LYS A 64 -3.96 2.49 5.39
N LEU A 65 -3.46 1.27 5.63
CA LEU A 65 -3.02 0.38 4.57
C LEU A 65 -4.15 0.00 3.60
N GLY A 66 -5.37 -0.15 4.12
CA GLY A 66 -6.49 -0.60 3.31
C GLY A 66 -6.95 0.36 2.21
N PHE A 67 -6.54 1.63 2.29
CA PHE A 67 -6.77 2.62 1.24
C PHE A 67 -5.97 2.32 -0.02
N ILE A 68 -4.75 1.76 0.10
CA ILE A 68 -3.91 1.44 -1.06
C ILE A 68 -4.04 -0.02 -1.50
N ASP A 69 -4.37 -0.96 -0.60
CA ASP A 69 -4.53 -2.39 -0.94
C ASP A 69 -5.95 -2.76 -1.42
N GLY A 70 -6.92 -1.87 -1.20
CA GLY A 70 -8.30 -2.00 -1.65
C GLY A 70 -9.24 -2.66 -0.65
N SER A 71 -8.77 -3.02 0.55
CA SER A 71 -9.61 -3.57 1.63
C SER A 71 -10.54 -2.53 2.26
N PHE A 72 -10.26 -1.22 2.11
CA PHE A 72 -11.21 -0.14 2.42
C PHE A 72 -11.67 0.57 1.14
N PRO A 73 -12.59 -0.05 0.37
CA PRO A 73 -13.06 0.52 -0.88
C PRO A 73 -13.84 1.81 -0.65
N ARG A 74 -13.91 2.63 -1.69
CA ARG A 74 -14.69 3.86 -1.69
C ARG A 74 -16.16 3.58 -1.34
N PRO A 75 -16.73 4.20 -0.29
CA PRO A 75 -18.14 4.07 0.02
C PRO A 75 -19.03 4.68 -1.07
N THR A 76 -20.29 4.27 -1.10
CA THR A 76 -21.30 4.85 -1.99
C THR A 76 -21.41 6.37 -1.76
N LEU A 77 -21.50 7.12 -2.85
CA LEU A 77 -21.71 8.57 -2.82
C LEU A 77 -22.96 8.91 -1.99
N GLY A 78 -22.82 9.82 -1.04
CA GLY A 78 -23.90 10.23 -0.14
C GLY A 78 -24.05 9.40 1.14
N SER A 79 -23.21 8.39 1.37
CA SER A 79 -23.19 7.71 2.68
C SER A 79 -22.68 8.65 3.78
N VAL A 80 -23.09 8.37 5.03
CA VAL A 80 -22.65 9.13 6.21
C VAL A 80 -21.12 9.04 6.39
N THR A 81 -20.51 7.93 5.98
CA THR A 81 -19.07 7.69 6.10
C THR A 81 -18.25 8.23 4.92
N PHE A 82 -18.89 8.58 3.80
CA PHE A 82 -18.20 8.99 2.57
C PHE A 82 -17.22 10.16 2.80
N GLU A 83 -17.63 11.18 3.55
CA GLU A 83 -16.78 12.35 3.79
C GLU A 83 -15.64 12.08 4.78
N GLN A 84 -15.80 11.10 5.66
CA GLN A 84 -14.71 10.65 6.52
C GLN A 84 -13.70 9.86 5.70
N TRP A 85 -14.19 8.95 4.87
CA TRP A 85 -13.36 8.18 3.93
C TRP A 85 -12.61 9.10 2.98
N ARG A 86 -13.28 10.10 2.38
CA ARG A 86 -12.66 11.04 1.44
C ARG A 86 -11.51 11.81 2.10
N ARG A 87 -11.69 12.28 3.33
CA ARG A 87 -10.62 12.98 4.07
C ARG A 87 -9.43 12.07 4.34
N ALA A 88 -9.67 10.82 4.75
CA ALA A 88 -8.61 9.86 4.99
C ALA A 88 -7.87 9.48 3.69
N ASP A 89 -8.59 9.27 2.59
CA ASP A 89 -8.01 8.97 1.28
C ASP A 89 -7.17 10.13 0.74
N LEU A 90 -7.63 11.37 0.87
CA LEU A 90 -6.86 12.57 0.50
C LEU A 90 -5.59 12.71 1.34
N MET A 91 -5.64 12.35 2.63
CA MET A 91 -4.46 12.37 3.50
C MET A 91 -3.41 11.34 3.04
N VAL A 92 -3.84 10.11 2.75
CA VAL A 92 -2.96 9.06 2.21
C VAL A 92 -2.39 9.47 0.86
N THR A 93 -3.19 10.10 0.00
CA THR A 93 -2.75 10.64 -1.30
C THR A 93 -1.66 11.69 -1.13
N ALA A 94 -1.85 12.65 -0.21
CA ALA A 94 -0.86 13.68 0.09
C ALA A 94 0.46 13.08 0.60
N TRP A 95 0.40 12.09 1.49
CA TRP A 95 1.58 11.38 1.96
C TRP A 95 2.31 10.65 0.84
N LEU A 96 1.57 10.00 -0.07
CA LEU A 96 2.15 9.34 -1.23
C LEU A 96 2.86 10.35 -2.13
N TRP A 97 2.22 11.45 -2.52
CA TRP A 97 2.86 12.52 -3.31
C TRP A 97 4.13 13.05 -2.65
N ASN A 98 4.10 13.32 -1.34
CA ASN A 98 5.26 13.81 -0.59
C ASN A 98 6.40 12.78 -0.47
N SER A 99 6.12 11.51 -0.74
CA SER A 99 7.10 10.43 -0.75
C SER A 99 7.65 10.09 -2.14
N ILE A 100 7.24 10.82 -3.18
CA ILE A 100 7.70 10.66 -4.56
C ILE A 100 8.66 11.80 -4.89
N SER A 101 9.72 11.52 -5.65
CA SER A 101 10.68 12.54 -6.04
C SER A 101 10.03 13.58 -6.98
N LYS A 102 10.54 14.82 -6.91
CA LYS A 102 9.95 15.95 -7.66
C LYS A 102 10.04 15.76 -9.17
N GLU A 103 11.00 14.97 -9.63
CA GLU A 103 11.26 14.67 -11.03
C GLU A 103 10.16 13.81 -11.67
N ILE A 104 9.44 13.01 -10.87
CA ILE A 104 8.45 12.06 -11.38
C ILE A 104 7.04 12.24 -10.82
N VAL A 105 6.85 13.01 -9.75
CA VAL A 105 5.54 13.17 -9.08
C VAL A 105 4.46 13.77 -9.98
N GLU A 106 4.83 14.68 -10.89
CA GLU A 106 3.89 15.36 -11.79
C GLU A 106 3.07 14.37 -12.63
N ALA A 107 3.70 13.25 -13.03
CA ALA A 107 3.07 12.22 -13.83
C ALA A 107 2.01 11.39 -13.09
N PHE A 108 1.74 11.71 -11.82
CA PHE A 108 0.79 11.02 -10.94
C PHE A 108 -0.19 11.97 -10.23
N MET A 109 -0.19 13.26 -10.58
CA MET A 109 -1.05 14.26 -9.92
C MET A 109 -2.53 14.11 -10.25
N TYR A 110 -2.87 13.40 -11.33
CA TYR A 110 -4.25 13.23 -11.81
C TYR A 110 -4.96 11.99 -11.23
N ALA A 111 -4.27 11.18 -10.43
CA ALA A 111 -4.90 10.06 -9.74
C ALA A 111 -6.00 10.56 -8.80
N SER A 112 -7.20 9.99 -8.91
CA SER A 112 -8.40 10.43 -8.21
C SER A 112 -8.55 9.86 -6.81
N SER A 113 -7.71 8.89 -6.44
CA SER A 113 -7.66 8.27 -5.12
C SER A 113 -6.26 7.72 -4.81
N SER A 114 -5.99 7.47 -3.53
CA SER A 114 -4.73 6.85 -3.11
C SER A 114 -4.54 5.45 -3.70
N ARG A 115 -5.64 4.71 -3.89
CA ARG A 115 -5.65 3.39 -4.55
C ARG A 115 -5.22 3.48 -6.01
N GLU A 116 -5.80 4.41 -6.76
CA GLU A 116 -5.45 4.61 -8.18
C GLU A 116 -3.98 5.00 -8.32
N LEU A 117 -3.54 5.97 -7.51
CA LEU A 117 -2.15 6.40 -7.42
C LEU A 117 -1.21 5.21 -7.16
N TRP A 118 -1.53 4.39 -6.17
CA TRP A 118 -0.75 3.20 -5.83
C TRP A 118 -0.64 2.21 -7.00
N LEU A 119 -1.74 1.95 -7.71
CA LEU A 119 -1.76 1.03 -8.84
C LEU A 119 -0.95 1.56 -10.03
N GLU A 120 -1.01 2.86 -10.32
CA GLU A 120 -0.19 3.48 -11.37
C GLU A 120 1.31 3.37 -11.07
N LEU A 121 1.71 3.67 -9.82
CA LEU A 121 3.09 3.56 -9.37
C LEU A 121 3.59 2.11 -9.48
N GLN A 122 2.77 1.15 -9.05
CA GLN A 122 3.10 -0.28 -9.15
C GLN A 122 3.18 -0.74 -10.61
N ALA A 123 2.29 -0.28 -11.49
CA ALA A 123 2.31 -0.63 -12.90
C ALA A 123 3.57 -0.08 -13.58
N ARG A 124 3.97 1.16 -13.27
CA ARG A 124 5.10 1.84 -13.90
C ARG A 124 6.46 1.34 -13.37
N TYR A 125 6.61 1.20 -12.06
CA TYR A 125 7.90 0.90 -11.42
C TYR A 125 7.99 -0.48 -10.77
N GLY A 126 6.86 -1.16 -10.52
CA GLY A 126 6.86 -2.51 -9.93
C GLY A 126 7.45 -3.58 -10.84
N ARG A 127 7.37 -3.40 -12.16
CA ARG A 127 7.85 -4.39 -13.16
C ARG A 127 9.35 -4.38 -13.38
N SER A 128 10.07 -3.28 -13.14
CA SER A 128 11.53 -3.22 -13.38
C SER A 128 12.27 -4.25 -12.51
N ASN A 129 11.73 -4.55 -11.33
CA ASN A 129 12.32 -5.46 -10.36
C ASN A 129 12.21 -6.95 -10.74
N GLY A 130 11.18 -7.37 -11.50
CA GLY A 130 11.09 -8.77 -11.97
C GLY A 130 12.21 -9.12 -12.95
N ARG A 131 12.56 -8.18 -13.83
CA ARG A 131 13.70 -8.34 -14.75
C ARG A 131 15.03 -8.26 -14.00
N MET A 132 15.17 -7.35 -13.04
CA MET A 132 16.39 -7.21 -12.24
C MET A 132 16.67 -8.44 -11.37
N VAL A 133 15.65 -8.99 -10.69
CA VAL A 133 15.77 -10.22 -9.90
C VAL A 133 16.15 -11.41 -10.78
N TYR A 134 15.50 -11.56 -11.94
CA TYR A 134 15.85 -12.60 -12.90
C TYR A 134 17.29 -12.46 -13.42
N GLN A 135 17.71 -11.24 -13.70
CA GLN A 135 19.06 -10.95 -14.19
C GLN A 135 20.12 -11.26 -13.13
N ILE A 136 19.90 -10.86 -11.87
CA ILE A 136 20.77 -11.21 -10.75
C ILE A 136 20.82 -12.74 -10.55
N GLN A 137 19.68 -13.43 -10.61
CA GLN A 137 19.65 -14.90 -10.51
C GLN A 137 20.43 -15.58 -11.64
N ARG A 138 20.35 -15.05 -12.86
CA ARG A 138 21.09 -15.55 -14.02
C ARG A 138 22.60 -15.31 -13.87
N GLU A 139 23.00 -14.12 -13.42
CA GLU A 139 24.41 -13.78 -13.18
C GLU A 139 25.00 -14.69 -12.10
N ILE A 140 24.33 -14.86 -10.95
CA ILE A 140 24.73 -15.81 -9.89
C ILE A 140 24.87 -17.23 -10.45
N SER A 141 23.90 -17.70 -11.24
CA SER A 141 23.94 -19.04 -11.82
C SER A 141 25.09 -19.22 -12.80
N SER A 142 25.39 -18.19 -13.61
CA SER A 142 26.52 -18.22 -14.55
C SER A 142 27.88 -18.21 -13.85
N ILE A 143 28.01 -17.48 -12.73
CA ILE A 143 29.23 -17.46 -11.91
C ILE A 143 29.45 -18.81 -11.22
N ALA A 144 28.39 -19.40 -10.67
CA ALA A 144 28.44 -20.74 -10.06
C ALA A 144 28.83 -21.83 -11.07
N GLN A 145 28.36 -21.73 -12.31
CA GLN A 145 28.73 -22.65 -13.39
C GLN A 145 30.17 -22.43 -13.87
N GLY A 146 30.61 -21.19 -14.03
CA GLY A 146 31.99 -20.85 -14.43
C GLY A 146 33.06 -21.39 -13.47
N ALA A 147 32.79 -21.35 -12.16
CA ALA A 147 33.66 -21.94 -11.14
C ALA A 147 33.70 -23.48 -11.19
N SER A 148 32.64 -24.12 -11.68
CA SER A 148 32.54 -25.59 -11.77
C SER A 148 33.17 -26.15 -13.06
N THR A 149 33.35 -25.32 -14.08
CA THR A 149 33.99 -25.69 -15.36
C THR A 149 35.50 -25.49 -15.40
N LEU A 150 36.12 -24.91 -14.35
CA LEU A 150 37.57 -24.62 -14.32
C LEU A 150 38.43 -25.74 -13.66
N THR A 151 37.84 -26.90 -13.40
CA THR A 151 38.54 -28.09 -12.91
C THR A 151 38.37 -29.25 -13.89
N ALA A 152 39.19 -29.26 -14.94
CA ALA A 152 39.47 -30.42 -15.77
C ALA A 152 40.89 -30.32 -16.35
#